data_AF-A0A1A9GKU9-F1
#
_entry.id   AF-A0A1A9GKU9-F1
#
_cell.length_a   1.000
_cell.length_b   1.000
_cell.length_c   1.000
_cell.angle_alpha   90.00
_cell.angle_beta   90.00
_cell.angle_gamma   90.00
#
_symmetry.space_group_name_H-M   'P 1'
#
loop_
_entity.id
_entity.type
_entity.pdbx_description
1 polymer ?
#
loop_
_entity_poly.entity_id
_entity_poly.type
_entity_poly.pdbx_seq_one_letter_code
_entity_poly.pdbx_strand_id
1 'polypeptide(L)'
;MLCWLGWIILSMVTTAPHPIGGAVARVHAALDDVAGTPAWSMSQGATADVLVEIARAEARLVELRSRALVQAELVAVQERNASPSVAVWHSNATRSTNWVCPY
;
A
#
# COMPACT_ATOMS: atom_id res chain seq x y z
N MET A 1 -29.95 42.91 10.03
CA MET A 1 -30.71 41.73 9.57
C MET A 1 -29.83 41.00 8.54
N LEU A 2 -28.64 40.49 8.91
CA LEU A 2 -28.38 39.25 9.68
C LEU A 2 -29.13 38.06 9.08
N CYS A 3 -28.55 37.39 8.08
CA CYS A 3 -28.80 35.98 7.68
C CYS A 3 -27.90 35.45 6.54
N TRP A 4 -26.72 36.04 6.25
CA TRP A 4 -25.91 35.64 5.08
C TRP A 4 -24.44 35.28 5.38
N LEU A 5 -24.15 34.86 6.62
CA LEU A 5 -22.78 34.52 7.06
C LEU A 5 -22.70 33.16 7.78
N GLY A 6 -23.60 32.22 7.48
CA GLY A 6 -23.51 30.88 8.06
C GLY A 6 -24.11 29.82 7.14
N TRP A 7 -23.27 29.07 6.43
CA TRP A 7 -23.35 27.60 6.46
C TRP A 7 -22.26 26.90 5.64
N ILE A 8 -21.55 27.55 4.70
CA ILE A 8 -20.53 26.83 3.91
C ILE A 8 -19.21 26.73 4.69
N ILE A 9 -19.27 26.17 5.90
CA ILE A 9 -18.17 25.37 6.40
C ILE A 9 -18.19 24.14 5.51
N LEU A 10 -17.35 24.18 4.48
CA LEU A 10 -16.95 23.00 3.72
C LEU A 10 -16.53 21.96 4.76
N SER A 11 -17.40 21.00 5.01
CA SER A 11 -17.09 19.83 5.83
C SER A 11 -15.90 19.15 5.18
N MET A 12 -14.69 19.48 5.66
CA MET A 12 -13.55 18.60 5.49
C MET A 12 -13.92 17.32 6.23
N VAL A 13 -14.53 16.39 5.50
CA VAL A 13 -14.61 15.00 5.92
C VAL A 13 -13.17 14.51 5.92
N THR A 14 -12.50 14.69 7.05
CA THR A 14 -11.26 13.98 7.33
C THR A 14 -11.67 12.54 7.53
N THR A 15 -11.76 11.77 6.44
CA THR A 15 -11.93 10.33 6.51
C THR A 15 -10.78 9.80 7.38
N ALA A 16 -11.11 9.33 8.58
CA ALA A 16 -10.11 8.73 9.45
C ALA A 16 -9.39 7.63 8.63
N PRO A 17 -8.04 7.60 8.65
CA PRO A 17 -7.30 6.64 7.84
C PRO A 17 -7.75 5.23 8.22
N HIS A 18 -8.16 4.45 7.21
CA HIS A 18 -8.64 3.09 7.42
C HIS A 18 -7.56 2.27 8.15
N PRO A 19 -7.91 1.41 9.13
CA PRO A 19 -6.92 0.66 9.92
C PRO A 19 -5.91 -0.13 9.08
N ILE A 20 -6.33 -0.63 7.90
CA ILE A 20 -5.45 -1.28 6.92
C ILE A 20 -4.37 -0.32 6.41
N GLY A 21 -4.74 0.92 6.06
CA GLY A 21 -3.77 1.93 5.64
C GLY A 21 -2.77 2.27 6.74
N GLY A 22 -3.25 2.38 7.99
CA GLY A 22 -2.38 2.57 9.15
C GLY A 22 -1.44 1.40 9.42
N ALA A 23 -1.87 0.16 9.17
CA ALA A 23 -1.03 -1.02 9.30
C ALA A 23 0.10 -1.05 8.25
N VAL A 24 -0.22 -0.75 6.98
CA VAL A 24 0.77 -0.67 5.89
C VAL A 24 1.78 0.45 6.15
N ALA A 25 1.32 1.61 6.64
CA ALA A 25 2.21 2.71 7.00
C ALA A 25 3.23 2.31 8.09
N ARG A 26 2.82 1.52 9.09
CA ARG A 26 3.74 1.00 10.11
C ARG A 26 4.77 0.01 9.56
N VAL A 27 4.40 -0.80 8.56
CA VAL A 27 5.36 -1.68 7.88
C VAL A 27 6.42 -0.85 7.17
N HIS A 28 6.03 0.19 6.44
CA HIS A 28 6.99 1.10 5.80
C HIS A 28 7.91 1.78 6.81
N ALA A 29 7.36 2.32 7.90
CA ALA A 29 8.17 2.95 8.94
C ALA A 29 9.22 1.98 9.53
N ALA A 30 8.83 0.73 9.81
CA ALA A 30 9.76 -0.26 10.32
C ALA A 30 10.86 -0.64 9.32
N LEU A 31 10.57 -0.64 8.01
CA LEU A 31 11.57 -0.87 6.97
C LEU A 31 12.51 0.33 6.82
N ASP A 32 11.98 1.55 6.92
CA ASP A 32 12.77 2.78 6.87
C ASP A 32 13.75 2.84 8.06
N ASP A 33 13.33 2.42 9.26
CA ASP A 33 14.16 2.39 10.47
C ASP A 33 15.39 1.48 10.31
N VAL A 34 15.31 0.42 9.48
CA VAL A 34 16.41 -0.53 9.26
C VAL A 34 17.14 -0.33 7.94
N ALA A 35 16.73 0.61 7.09
CA ALA A 35 17.29 0.81 5.75
C ALA A 35 18.80 1.13 5.76
N GLY A 36 19.28 1.76 6.83
CA GLY A 36 20.71 2.05 7.04
C GLY A 36 21.49 0.94 7.76
N THR A 37 20.84 -0.12 8.22
CA THR A 37 21.47 -1.17 9.04
C THR A 37 22.24 -2.15 8.14
N PRO A 38 23.55 -2.35 8.35
CA PRO A 38 24.31 -3.25 7.50
C PRO A 38 23.97 -4.73 7.73
N ALA A 39 23.57 -5.45 6.69
CA ALA A 39 23.26 -6.89 6.78
C ALA A 39 24.47 -7.77 7.09
N TRP A 40 25.70 -7.32 6.79
CA TRP A 40 26.92 -8.09 6.99
C TRP A 40 27.26 -8.35 8.47
N SER A 41 26.67 -7.59 9.40
CA SER A 41 26.88 -7.79 10.84
C SER A 41 26.02 -8.90 11.44
N MET A 42 25.14 -9.54 10.66
CA MET A 42 24.29 -10.63 11.13
C MET A 42 25.05 -11.94 11.26
N SER A 43 24.78 -12.70 12.34
CA SER A 43 25.26 -14.07 12.47
C SER A 43 24.53 -15.00 11.49
N GLN A 44 25.10 -16.18 11.21
CA GLN A 44 24.47 -17.16 10.32
C GLN A 44 23.06 -17.56 10.79
N GLY A 45 22.87 -17.80 12.08
CA GLY A 45 21.56 -18.13 12.66
C GLY A 45 20.57 -16.98 12.52
N ALA A 46 20.99 -15.76 12.87
CA ALA A 46 20.15 -14.58 12.72
C ALA A 46 19.73 -14.34 11.26
N THR A 47 20.63 -14.57 10.31
CA THR A 47 20.32 -14.45 8.87
C THR A 47 19.30 -15.49 8.43
N ALA A 48 19.44 -16.75 8.83
CA ALA A 48 18.48 -17.81 8.50
C ALA A 48 17.08 -17.51 9.06
N ASP A 49 17.01 -17.12 10.32
CA ASP A 49 15.74 -16.80 10.99
C ASP A 49 15.05 -15.60 10.34
N VAL A 50 15.80 -14.53 10.04
CA VAL A 50 15.26 -13.34 9.38
C VAL A 50 14.73 -13.65 7.99
N LEU A 51 15.39 -14.49 7.20
CA LEU A 51 14.90 -14.88 5.87
C LEU A 51 13.56 -15.63 5.95
N VAL A 52 13.39 -16.51 6.94
CA VAL A 52 12.11 -17.21 7.16
C VAL A 52 11.01 -16.23 7.56
N GLU A 53 11.30 -15.29 8.46
CA GLU A 53 10.31 -14.29 8.89
C GLU A 53 9.96 -13.29 7.78
N ILE A 54 10.92 -12.92 6.92
CA ILE A 54 10.64 -12.12 5.72
C ILE A 54 9.66 -12.86 4.81
N ALA A 55 9.91 -14.14 4.49
CA ALA A 55 9.01 -14.91 3.64
C ALA A 55 7.59 -15.02 4.23
N ARG A 56 7.47 -15.17 5.56
CA ARG A 56 6.18 -15.17 6.27
C ARG A 56 5.48 -13.80 6.19
N ALA A 57 6.24 -12.72 6.35
CA ALA A 57 5.71 -11.37 6.23
C ALA A 57 5.22 -11.08 4.80
N GLU A 58 5.97 -11.49 3.79
CA GLU A 58 5.58 -11.40 2.37
C GLU A 58 4.26 -12.14 2.10
N ALA A 59 4.10 -13.37 2.60
CA ALA A 59 2.86 -14.13 2.44
C ALA A 59 1.65 -13.40 3.04
N ARG A 60 1.81 -12.76 4.21
CA ARG A 60 0.75 -11.95 4.84
C ARG A 60 0.44 -10.68 4.05
N LEU A 61 1.45 -10.04 3.46
CA LEU A 61 1.26 -8.87 2.61
C LEU A 61 0.56 -9.24 1.30
N VAL A 62 0.86 -10.41 0.72
CA VAL A 62 0.18 -10.94 -0.47
C VAL A 62 -1.31 -11.19 -0.17
N GLU A 63 -1.63 -11.83 0.94
CA GLU A 63 -3.02 -12.03 1.37
C GLU A 63 -3.77 -10.70 1.51
N LEU A 64 -3.18 -9.74 2.23
CA LEU A 64 -3.77 -8.42 2.43
C LEU A 64 -4.00 -7.68 1.09
N ARG A 65 -3.02 -7.77 0.17
CA ARG A 65 -3.12 -7.20 -1.18
C ARG A 65 -4.26 -7.84 -1.96
N SER A 66 -4.42 -9.15 -1.91
CA SER A 66 -5.51 -9.85 -2.59
C SER A 66 -6.88 -9.36 -2.12
N ARG A 67 -7.08 -9.21 -0.80
CA ARG A 67 -8.33 -8.62 -0.28
C ARG A 67 -8.53 -7.18 -0.73
N ALA A 68 -7.47 -6.38 -0.74
CA ALA A 68 -7.53 -4.99 -1.19
C ALA A 68 -7.86 -4.87 -2.70
N LEU A 69 -7.39 -5.81 -3.53
CA LEU A 69 -7.72 -5.88 -4.95
C LEU A 69 -9.20 -6.24 -5.18
N VAL A 70 -9.74 -7.19 -4.41
CA VAL A 70 -11.18 -7.48 -4.44
C VAL A 70 -12.00 -6.22 -4.07
N GLN A 71 -11.60 -5.52 -3.02
CA GLN A 71 -12.25 -4.26 -2.65
C GLN A 71 -12.11 -3.19 -3.74
N ALA A 72 -10.95 -3.11 -4.39
CA ALA A 72 -10.69 -2.17 -5.47
C ALA A 72 -11.63 -2.38 -6.67
N GLU A 73 -11.97 -3.63 -7.00
CA GLU A 73 -12.99 -3.96 -8.00
C GLU A 73 -14.38 -3.51 -7.55
N LEU A 74 -14.75 -3.79 -6.29
CA LEU A 74 -16.06 -3.42 -5.74
C LEU A 74 -16.31 -1.90 -5.71
N VAL A 75 -15.26 -1.10 -5.50
CA VAL A 75 -15.35 0.37 -5.48
C VAL A 75 -14.93 1.03 -6.79
N ALA A 76 -14.72 0.24 -7.84
CA ALA A 76 -14.31 0.70 -9.16
C ALA A 76 -13.10 1.66 -9.15
N VAL A 77 -12.04 1.33 -8.38
CA VAL A 77 -10.88 2.24 -8.18
C VAL A 77 -10.21 2.66 -9.49
N GLN A 78 -10.31 1.83 -10.54
CA GLN A 78 -9.77 2.09 -11.87
C GLN A 78 -10.35 3.37 -12.49
N GLU A 79 -11.59 3.74 -12.15
CA GLU A 79 -12.27 4.93 -12.67
C GLU A 79 -11.58 6.22 -12.24
N ARG A 80 -10.88 6.23 -11.09
CA ARG A 80 -10.13 7.40 -10.61
C ARG A 80 -9.08 7.90 -11.60
N ASN A 81 -8.60 7.03 -12.50
CA ASN A 81 -7.58 7.35 -13.51
C ASN A 81 -8.01 6.94 -14.92
N ALA A 82 -9.32 6.77 -15.18
CA ALA A 82 -9.86 6.26 -16.44
C ALA A 82 -9.16 4.97 -16.94
N SER A 83 -8.73 4.12 -16.00
CA SER A 83 -8.07 2.86 -16.34
C SER A 83 -9.12 1.81 -16.75
N PRO A 84 -8.87 1.01 -17.80
CA PRO A 84 -9.87 0.09 -18.35
C PRO A 84 -10.17 -1.10 -17.43
N SER A 85 -9.31 -1.39 -16.45
CA SER A 85 -9.55 -2.41 -15.42
C SER A 85 -8.70 -2.15 -14.17
N VAL A 86 -9.06 -2.79 -13.05
CA VAL A 86 -8.26 -2.75 -11.81
C VAL A 86 -6.86 -3.33 -12.05
N ALA A 87 -6.73 -4.40 -12.84
CA ALA A 87 -5.43 -4.99 -13.17
C ALA A 87 -4.52 -4.01 -13.92
N VAL A 88 -5.06 -3.28 -14.90
CA VAL A 88 -4.31 -2.25 -15.65
C VAL A 88 -3.96 -1.07 -14.75
N TRP A 89 -4.93 -0.59 -13.97
CA TRP A 89 -4.70 0.47 -12.99
C TRP A 89 -3.57 0.11 -12.03
N HIS A 90 -3.65 -1.07 -11.42
CA HIS A 90 -2.72 -1.55 -10.41
C HIS A 90 -1.32 -1.77 -10.98
N SER A 91 -1.21 -2.37 -12.17
CA SER A 91 0.08 -2.58 -12.85
C SER A 91 0.78 -1.25 -13.16
N ASN A 92 0.02 -0.26 -13.63
CA ASN A 92 0.53 1.08 -13.88
C ASN A 92 0.94 1.78 -12.58
N ALA A 93 0.08 1.71 -11.55
CA ALA A 93 0.32 2.35 -10.25
C ALA A 93 1.56 1.80 -9.53
N THR A 94 1.86 0.50 -9.66
CA THR A 94 3.07 -0.11 -9.07
C THR A 94 4.26 -0.15 -10.02
N ARG A 95 4.17 0.46 -11.21
CA ARG A 95 5.19 0.37 -12.27
C ARG A 95 5.60 -1.07 -12.58
N SER A 96 4.66 -2.01 -12.42
CA SER A 96 4.83 -3.42 -12.76
C SER A 96 4.49 -3.71 -14.22
N THR A 97 4.47 -2.67 -15.07
CA THR A 97 4.38 -2.82 -16.52
C THR A 97 5.58 -3.61 -16.97
N ASN A 98 5.38 -4.92 -17.11
CA ASN A 98 6.38 -5.85 -17.57
C ASN A 98 6.80 -5.44 -18.98
N TRP A 99 7.90 -4.71 -19.11
CA TRP A 99 8.62 -4.57 -20.37
C TRP A 99 9.32 -5.91 -20.62
N VAL A 100 8.57 -6.87 -21.17
CA VAL A 100 9.19 -8.04 -21.79
C VAL A 100 9.88 -7.54 -23.05
N CYS A 101 11.20 -7.43 -23.00
CA CYS A 101 12.00 -7.32 -24.21
C CYS A 101 11.89 -8.67 -24.94
N PRO A 102 11.36 -8.73 -26.17
CA PRO A 102 11.41 -9.96 -26.94
C PRO A 102 12.88 -10.21 -27.29
N TYR A 103 13.49 -11.18 -26.64
CA TYR A 103 14.64 -11.88 -27.20
C TYR A 103 14.13 -12.97 -28.13
#